data_AF-A0A959C0V7-F1
#
_entry.id   AF-A0A959C0V7-F1
#
_cell.length_a   1.000
_cell.length_b   1.000
_cell.length_c   1.000
_cell.angle_alpha   90.00
_cell.angle_beta   90.00
_cell.angle_gamma   90.00
#
_symmetry.space_group_name_H-M   'P 1'
#
loop_
_entity.id
_entity.type
_entity.pdbx_description
1 polymer ?
#
loop_
_entity_poly.entity_id
_entity_poly.type
_entity_poly.pdbx_seq_one_letter_code
_entity_poly.pdbx_strand_id
1 'polypeptide(L)'
;YSSMPRGIECERCHGPGEIHVREKLKGQIVDTSQFIDYSIVNPRKLPRDLQMDLCQRCHLQGVAVLDEGKSYFDFRPGMKLSDVFNVYLPRYTNSHERFIMASQADRLRLSPCYLKSEMTCITCHNPHRSVESTSHEQFNHACINCHGGRREAACSAPMAGRQKEADDCSGCHMPRSGSIDIPHVNITDHYISRSNIRGRREADKAPGEPRFLGLQILTKDKATPLEMAQGYIALFDKYISSPLMLDSAQWYLEQSKQPLPEKLKTLVHYYFAREDYSAIVQLAQKQQPGQLADGWTAYRMGEAYYKLGDFPHALAFYQRATEQMPYGLDFQEKLGATYIQLQQLPQAIETLEWVLKENPKRPVALTNLGFAYALQGQFVKAEGLYGQAIGLDPDYEQALINKAALRLAQHDQEAARKLIRRVLNINPDNEQARAVWGRLSQGG
;
A
#
# COMPACT_ATOMS: atom_id res chain seq x y z
N TYR A 1 -8.76 18.37 -19.12
CA TYR A 1 -9.28 17.14 -18.48
C TYR A 1 -9.40 17.30 -16.97
N SER A 2 -10.53 16.86 -16.41
CA SER A 2 -10.81 16.73 -14.97
C SER A 2 -10.56 15.32 -14.41
N SER A 3 -10.10 14.37 -15.25
CA SER A 3 -9.80 12.99 -14.86
C SER A 3 -8.58 12.43 -15.62
N MET A 4 -7.85 11.49 -15.02
CA MET A 4 -6.74 10.78 -15.66
C MET A 4 -7.17 9.35 -16.01
N PRO A 5 -6.79 8.82 -17.19
CA PRO A 5 -7.07 7.43 -17.53
C PRO A 5 -6.47 6.45 -16.51
N ARG A 6 -7.16 5.33 -16.28
CA ARG A 6 -6.72 4.31 -15.29
C ARG A 6 -5.54 3.47 -15.81
N GLY A 7 -5.29 3.43 -17.11
CA GLY A 7 -4.20 2.68 -17.74
C GLY A 7 -2.85 3.42 -17.82
N ILE A 8 -1.84 2.71 -18.33
CA ILE A 8 -0.55 3.29 -18.75
C ILE A 8 -0.70 3.76 -20.20
N GLU A 9 -1.16 5.00 -20.34
CA GLU A 9 -1.33 5.68 -21.63
C GLU A 9 -0.29 6.80 -21.77
N CYS A 10 -0.25 7.46 -22.95
CA CYS A 10 0.67 8.55 -23.24
C CYS A 10 0.65 9.62 -22.13
N GLU A 11 -0.51 9.89 -21.55
CA GLU A 11 -0.77 10.91 -20.53
C GLU A 11 -0.03 10.65 -19.24
N ARG A 12 0.30 9.38 -18.94
CA ARG A 12 1.11 9.07 -17.77
C ARG A 12 2.50 9.68 -17.91
N CYS A 13 3.09 9.65 -19.09
CA CYS A 13 4.44 10.18 -19.33
C CYS A 13 4.43 11.64 -19.78
N HIS A 14 3.41 12.04 -20.53
CA HIS A 14 3.35 13.30 -21.25
C HIS A 14 2.33 14.31 -20.68
N GLY A 15 1.59 13.91 -19.66
CA GLY A 15 0.51 14.72 -19.10
C GLY A 15 -0.69 14.76 -20.03
N PRO A 16 -1.72 15.56 -19.72
CA PRO A 16 -2.94 15.60 -20.52
C PRO A 16 -2.68 15.95 -22.00
N GLY A 17 -2.88 14.99 -22.91
CA GLY A 17 -2.54 15.11 -24.34
C GLY A 17 -3.70 15.57 -25.23
N GLU A 18 -4.89 15.83 -24.69
CA GLU A 18 -6.09 16.17 -25.47
C GLU A 18 -5.87 17.41 -26.37
N ILE A 19 -5.23 18.44 -25.83
CA ILE A 19 -4.91 19.67 -26.57
C ILE A 19 -4.00 19.32 -27.74
N HIS A 20 -2.94 18.57 -27.48
CA HIS A 20 -1.98 18.13 -28.48
C HIS A 20 -2.64 17.35 -29.62
N VAL A 21 -3.42 16.31 -29.30
CA VAL A 21 -4.12 15.49 -30.30
C VAL A 21 -5.04 16.35 -31.15
N ARG A 22 -5.82 17.25 -30.54
CA ARG A 22 -6.73 18.15 -31.24
C ARG A 22 -6.00 19.12 -32.17
N GLU A 23 -4.87 19.66 -31.75
CA GLU A 23 -4.04 20.54 -32.60
C GLU A 23 -3.46 19.78 -33.79
N LYS A 24 -2.94 18.56 -33.57
CA LYS A 24 -2.36 17.76 -34.65
C LYS A 24 -3.41 17.32 -35.67
N LEU A 25 -4.61 16.95 -35.22
CA LEU A 25 -5.74 16.64 -36.09
C LEU A 25 -6.22 17.85 -36.91
N LYS A 26 -6.01 19.08 -36.41
CA LYS A 26 -6.28 20.33 -37.15
C LYS A 26 -5.13 20.75 -38.09
N GLY A 27 -4.07 19.95 -38.19
CA GLY A 27 -2.89 20.27 -39.00
C GLY A 27 -1.93 21.27 -38.36
N GLN A 28 -2.10 21.61 -37.07
CA GLN A 28 -1.21 22.52 -36.34
C GLN A 28 0.00 21.74 -35.80
N ILE A 29 0.99 21.54 -36.67
CA ILE A 29 2.21 20.80 -36.35
C ILE A 29 3.30 21.77 -35.90
N VAL A 30 3.91 21.48 -34.74
CA VAL A 30 5.05 22.23 -34.21
C VAL A 30 6.32 21.45 -34.57
N ASP A 31 7.29 22.09 -35.20
CA ASP A 31 8.61 21.48 -35.40
C ASP A 31 9.36 21.40 -34.05
N THR A 32 9.22 20.26 -33.39
CA THR A 32 9.83 20.00 -32.07
C THR A 32 11.36 19.96 -32.07
N SER A 33 12.00 19.98 -33.24
CA SER A 33 13.46 20.12 -33.34
C SER A 33 13.91 21.57 -33.09
N GLN A 34 13.04 22.55 -33.36
CA GLN A 34 13.33 23.98 -33.23
C GLN A 34 12.54 24.65 -32.10
N PHE A 35 11.28 24.26 -31.91
CA PHE A 35 10.35 24.91 -30.98
C PHE A 35 9.81 23.95 -29.93
N ILE A 36 9.35 24.49 -28.81
CA ILE A 36 8.68 23.72 -27.76
C ILE A 36 7.21 23.58 -28.11
N ASP A 37 6.71 22.35 -28.17
CA ASP A 37 5.28 22.09 -28.24
C ASP A 37 4.68 22.19 -26.82
N TYR A 38 3.99 23.29 -26.53
CA TYR A 38 3.39 23.53 -25.21
C TYR A 38 2.10 22.74 -24.98
N SER A 39 1.56 22.08 -26.00
CA SER A 39 0.34 21.27 -25.88
C SER A 39 0.56 19.92 -25.19
N ILE A 40 1.83 19.49 -25.03
CA ILE A 40 2.21 18.21 -24.45
C ILE A 40 3.56 18.31 -23.70
N VAL A 41 3.71 17.60 -22.58
CA VAL A 41 5.01 17.57 -21.91
C VAL A 41 5.97 16.69 -22.69
N ASN A 42 7.18 17.18 -22.96
CA ASN A 42 8.28 16.37 -23.47
C ASN A 42 9.22 16.00 -22.31
N PRO A 43 9.21 14.73 -21.82
CA PRO A 43 10.05 14.31 -20.71
C PRO A 43 11.55 14.61 -20.90
N ARG A 44 12.08 14.55 -22.14
CA ARG A 44 13.49 14.84 -22.40
C ARG A 44 13.90 16.28 -22.10
N LYS A 45 12.92 17.20 -22.04
CA LYS A 45 13.15 18.62 -21.74
C LYS A 45 12.97 18.95 -20.25
N LEU A 46 12.52 18.00 -19.43
CA LEU A 46 12.43 18.20 -17.99
C LEU A 46 13.82 18.24 -17.34
N PRO A 47 14.00 18.98 -16.23
CA PRO A 47 15.16 18.80 -15.36
C PRO A 47 15.36 17.35 -14.94
N ARG A 48 16.60 16.96 -14.68
CA ARG A 48 17.01 15.58 -14.35
C ARG A 48 16.13 14.94 -13.28
N ASP A 49 15.93 15.61 -12.16
CA ASP A 49 15.15 15.05 -11.04
C ASP A 49 13.69 14.81 -11.41
N LEU A 50 13.08 15.70 -12.19
CA LEU A 50 11.70 15.57 -12.65
C LEU A 50 11.53 14.47 -13.71
N GLN A 51 12.57 14.22 -14.53
CA GLN A 51 12.60 13.03 -15.39
C GLN A 51 12.63 11.74 -14.57
N MET A 52 13.42 11.74 -13.49
CA MET A 52 13.56 10.58 -12.62
C MET A 52 12.27 10.32 -11.85
N ASP A 53 11.63 11.35 -11.30
CA ASP A 53 10.34 11.25 -10.60
C ASP A 53 9.22 10.72 -11.51
N LEU A 54 9.21 11.14 -12.78
CA LEU A 54 8.27 10.62 -13.78
C LEU A 54 8.35 9.09 -13.92
N CYS A 55 9.58 8.56 -13.99
CA CYS A 55 9.81 7.12 -14.11
C CYS A 55 9.54 6.41 -12.78
N GLN A 56 9.90 7.03 -11.66
CA GLN A 56 9.77 6.46 -10.31
C GLN A 56 8.33 6.24 -9.89
N ARG A 57 7.37 7.01 -10.41
CA ARG A 57 5.95 6.74 -10.17
C ARG A 57 5.58 5.27 -10.44
N CYS A 58 6.25 4.61 -11.37
CA CYS A 58 6.02 3.21 -11.72
C CYS A 58 7.20 2.27 -11.39
N HIS A 59 8.44 2.79 -11.43
CA HIS A 59 9.68 2.01 -11.23
C HIS A 59 10.37 2.28 -9.88
N LEU A 60 9.60 2.73 -8.88
CA LEU A 60 10.03 2.85 -7.49
C LEU A 60 9.02 2.15 -6.57
N GLN A 61 9.20 0.85 -6.42
CA GLN A 61 8.44 0.02 -5.52
C GLN A 61 9.03 0.11 -4.10
N GLY A 62 8.14 0.20 -3.12
CA GLY A 62 8.44 0.35 -1.71
C GLY A 62 7.15 0.57 -0.93
N VAL A 63 7.27 1.10 0.30
CA VAL A 63 6.15 1.53 1.11
C VAL A 63 5.73 2.93 0.63
N ALA A 64 4.70 3.01 -0.22
CA ALA A 64 4.15 4.30 -0.63
C ALA A 64 3.16 4.85 0.42
N VAL A 65 3.33 6.13 0.78
CA VAL A 65 2.46 6.89 1.69
C VAL A 65 2.03 8.18 0.98
N LEU A 66 0.72 8.33 0.76
CA LEU A 66 0.14 9.53 0.13
C LEU A 66 0.15 10.72 1.09
N ASP A 67 0.43 11.90 0.55
CA ASP A 67 0.25 13.15 1.26
C ASP A 67 -1.26 13.43 1.45
N GLU A 68 -1.58 14.30 2.40
CA GLU A 68 -2.97 14.56 2.77
C GLU A 68 -3.80 15.13 1.61
N GLY A 69 -4.99 14.56 1.40
CA GLY A 69 -5.89 14.95 0.31
C GLY A 69 -5.40 14.56 -1.09
N LYS A 70 -4.29 13.82 -1.20
CA LYS A 70 -3.73 13.38 -2.49
C LYS A 70 -4.15 11.95 -2.85
N SER A 71 -4.10 11.67 -4.14
CA SER A 71 -4.27 10.38 -4.77
C SER A 71 -3.11 10.11 -5.73
N TYR A 72 -2.88 8.85 -6.07
CA TYR A 72 -1.91 8.47 -7.11
C TYR A 72 -2.23 9.05 -8.50
N PHE A 73 -3.44 9.61 -8.68
CA PHE A 73 -3.86 10.28 -9.90
C PHE A 73 -3.59 11.78 -9.88
N ASP A 74 -2.98 12.35 -8.84
CA ASP A 74 -2.67 13.78 -8.78
C ASP A 74 -1.28 14.13 -9.33
N PHE A 75 -0.38 13.15 -9.41
CA PHE A 75 0.93 13.36 -10.02
C PHE A 75 0.81 13.70 -11.51
N ARG A 76 1.48 14.77 -11.94
CA ARG A 76 1.61 15.18 -13.34
C ARG A 76 3.09 15.25 -13.72
N PRO A 77 3.46 14.91 -14.97
CA PRO A 77 4.84 15.06 -15.42
C PRO A 77 5.33 16.49 -15.23
N GLY A 78 6.50 16.65 -14.60
CA GLY A 78 7.04 17.94 -14.19
C GLY A 78 6.77 18.33 -12.72
N MET A 79 5.97 17.55 -11.99
CA MET A 79 5.87 17.66 -10.53
C MET A 79 6.93 16.81 -9.84
N LYS A 80 7.28 17.16 -8.59
CA LYS A 80 8.04 16.24 -7.75
C LYS A 80 7.13 15.12 -7.27
N LEU A 81 7.64 13.89 -7.21
CA LEU A 81 6.84 12.76 -6.72
C LEU A 81 6.40 13.01 -5.27
N SER A 82 7.31 13.62 -4.51
CA SER A 82 7.18 14.02 -3.12
C SER A 82 6.10 15.05 -2.80
N ASP A 83 5.50 15.67 -3.82
CA ASP A 83 4.37 16.61 -3.66
C ASP A 83 3.01 15.88 -3.64
N VAL A 84 3.03 14.56 -3.87
CA VAL A 84 1.86 13.69 -3.96
C VAL A 84 1.98 12.50 -3.01
N PHE A 85 3.12 11.82 -3.01
CA PHE A 85 3.39 10.72 -2.10
C PHE A 85 4.88 10.51 -1.89
N ASN A 86 5.19 9.89 -0.76
CA ASN A 86 6.55 9.49 -0.42
C ASN A 86 6.70 7.98 -0.49
N VAL A 87 7.85 7.52 -0.99
CA VAL A 87 8.18 6.09 -1.05
C VAL A 87 9.31 5.81 -0.08
N TYR A 88 9.08 4.85 0.81
CA TYR A 88 10.05 4.41 1.79
C TYR A 88 10.51 2.99 1.47
N LEU A 89 11.79 2.70 1.71
CA LEU A 89 12.36 1.39 1.45
C LEU A 89 13.12 0.90 2.69
N PRO A 90 12.78 -0.29 3.23
CA PRO A 90 13.55 -0.89 4.32
C PRO A 90 14.94 -1.25 3.82
N ARG A 91 15.97 -0.87 4.59
CA ARG A 91 17.37 -1.20 4.34
C ARG A 91 17.83 -2.28 5.29
N TYR A 92 18.64 -3.17 4.76
CA TYR A 92 19.25 -4.30 5.44
C TYR A 92 20.75 -4.32 5.15
N THR A 93 21.51 -5.06 5.95
CA THR A 93 22.97 -5.20 5.78
C THR A 93 23.38 -5.68 4.38
N ASN A 94 22.54 -6.45 3.71
CA ASN A 94 22.77 -6.97 2.35
C ASN A 94 21.97 -6.24 1.24
N SER A 95 21.39 -5.07 1.49
CA SER A 95 20.56 -4.35 0.50
C SER A 95 21.30 -3.99 -0.81
N HIS A 96 22.63 -4.11 -0.85
CA HIS A 96 23.41 -3.94 -2.08
C HIS A 96 23.34 -5.18 -3.00
N GLU A 97 23.00 -6.35 -2.47
CA GLU A 97 23.12 -7.66 -3.13
C GLU A 97 21.78 -8.17 -3.69
N ARG A 98 20.66 -7.83 -3.03
CA ARG A 98 19.31 -8.16 -3.48
C ARG A 98 18.39 -6.95 -3.33
N PHE A 99 17.44 -6.78 -4.25
CA PHE A 99 16.53 -5.65 -4.27
C PHE A 99 15.11 -6.04 -4.72
N ILE A 100 14.15 -5.15 -4.51
CA ILE A 100 12.76 -5.31 -4.96
C ILE A 100 12.70 -5.09 -6.48
N MET A 101 12.01 -5.98 -7.20
CA MET A 101 11.98 -6.02 -8.66
C MET A 101 11.80 -4.63 -9.30
N ALA A 102 10.75 -3.89 -8.93
CA ALA A 102 10.50 -2.55 -9.50
C ALA A 102 11.15 -1.40 -8.70
N SER A 103 12.40 -1.56 -8.25
CA SER A 103 13.21 -0.49 -7.64
C SER A 103 14.43 -0.12 -8.50
N GLN A 104 14.32 -0.21 -9.83
CA GLN A 104 15.43 0.10 -10.74
C GLN A 104 15.95 1.53 -10.56
N ALA A 105 15.07 2.48 -10.28
CA ALA A 105 15.46 3.88 -10.04
C ALA A 105 16.31 4.03 -8.76
N ASP A 106 15.99 3.29 -7.69
CA ASP A 106 16.81 3.25 -6.48
C ASP A 106 18.18 2.65 -6.78
N ARG A 107 18.22 1.50 -7.46
CA ARG A 107 19.46 0.83 -7.86
C ARG A 107 20.36 1.73 -8.71
N LEU A 108 19.77 2.44 -9.67
CA LEU A 108 20.49 3.40 -10.50
C LEU A 108 21.11 4.52 -9.65
N ARG A 109 20.35 5.08 -8.70
CA ARG A 109 20.82 6.15 -7.80
C ARG A 109 21.99 5.75 -6.90
N LEU A 110 22.12 4.47 -6.56
CA LEU A 110 23.27 3.94 -5.81
C LEU A 110 24.56 3.89 -6.64
N SER A 111 24.45 3.93 -7.98
CA SER A 111 25.59 3.77 -8.87
C SER A 111 26.55 4.95 -8.82
N PRO A 112 27.88 4.74 -8.67
CA PRO A 112 28.86 5.81 -8.77
C PRO A 112 28.77 6.59 -10.08
N CYS A 113 28.35 5.93 -11.17
CA CYS A 113 28.10 6.54 -12.47
C CYS A 113 26.96 7.57 -12.40
N TYR A 114 25.85 7.23 -11.75
CA TYR A 114 24.72 8.15 -11.57
C TYR A 114 25.11 9.35 -10.70
N LEU A 115 25.83 9.11 -9.61
CA LEU A 115 26.27 10.18 -8.69
C LEU A 115 27.24 11.19 -9.33
N LYS A 116 27.94 10.81 -10.41
CA LYS A 116 28.98 11.62 -11.06
C LYS A 116 28.59 12.14 -12.45
N SER A 117 27.34 11.99 -12.86
CA SER A 117 26.86 12.42 -14.18
C SER A 117 25.42 12.91 -14.12
N GLU A 118 24.94 13.46 -15.24
CA GLU A 118 23.55 13.89 -15.40
C GLU A 118 22.64 12.82 -16.04
N MET A 119 23.04 11.56 -15.97
CA MET A 119 22.28 10.47 -16.60
C MET A 119 20.90 10.27 -15.95
N THR A 120 19.96 9.80 -16.76
CA THR A 120 18.59 9.43 -16.40
C THR A 120 18.22 8.10 -17.06
N CYS A 121 17.03 7.57 -16.76
CA CYS A 121 16.51 6.37 -17.42
C CYS A 121 16.52 6.48 -18.95
N ILE A 122 16.21 7.67 -19.49
CA ILE A 122 16.13 7.89 -20.94
C ILE A 122 17.49 8.14 -21.61
N THR A 123 18.59 8.14 -20.84
CA THR A 123 19.95 8.12 -21.40
C THR A 123 20.23 6.80 -22.10
N CYS A 124 19.69 5.70 -21.54
CA CYS A 124 19.86 4.35 -22.06
C CYS A 124 18.60 3.83 -22.76
N HIS A 125 17.42 4.14 -22.21
CA HIS A 125 16.14 3.63 -22.71
C HIS A 125 15.39 4.64 -23.57
N ASN A 126 14.69 4.14 -24.58
CA ASN A 126 13.62 4.88 -25.23
C ASN A 126 12.29 4.25 -24.79
N PRO A 127 11.47 4.95 -23.98
CA PRO A 127 10.19 4.40 -23.51
C PRO A 127 9.21 3.99 -24.62
N HIS A 128 9.43 4.44 -25.87
CA HIS A 128 8.64 4.06 -27.04
C HIS A 128 9.20 2.85 -27.80
N ARG A 129 10.32 2.26 -27.35
CA ARG A 129 10.94 1.08 -27.97
C ARG A 129 11.17 0.01 -26.91
N SER A 130 10.78 -1.23 -27.23
CA SER A 130 11.03 -2.35 -26.33
C SER A 130 12.54 -2.59 -26.20
N VAL A 131 12.98 -2.86 -24.97
CA VAL A 131 14.36 -3.26 -24.68
C VAL A 131 14.73 -4.56 -25.39
N GLU A 132 13.77 -5.44 -25.64
CA GLU A 132 13.97 -6.70 -26.38
C GLU A 132 14.38 -6.45 -27.83
N SER A 133 13.96 -5.32 -28.40
CA SER A 133 14.28 -4.89 -29.77
C SER A 133 15.43 -3.89 -29.84
N THR A 134 15.96 -3.45 -28.69
CA THR A 134 17.00 -2.41 -28.63
C THR A 134 18.38 -3.06 -28.75
N SER A 135 19.17 -2.62 -29.72
CA SER A 135 20.52 -3.16 -29.94
C SER A 135 21.45 -2.88 -28.75
N HIS A 136 22.32 -3.83 -28.42
CA HIS A 136 23.35 -3.65 -27.37
C HIS A 136 24.23 -2.42 -27.58
N GLU A 137 24.47 -2.04 -28.84
CA GLU A 137 25.29 -0.87 -29.17
C GLU A 137 24.70 0.45 -28.63
N GLN A 138 23.37 0.56 -28.51
CA GLN A 138 22.73 1.72 -27.90
C GLN A 138 23.14 1.88 -26.42
N PHE A 139 23.18 0.77 -25.66
CA PHE A 139 23.60 0.78 -24.27
C PHE A 139 25.11 1.07 -24.14
N ASN A 140 25.93 0.48 -25.02
CA ASN A 140 27.36 0.77 -25.06
C ASN A 140 27.66 2.24 -25.37
N HIS A 141 26.95 2.85 -26.32
CA HIS A 141 27.09 4.27 -26.63
C HIS A 141 26.77 5.16 -25.42
N ALA A 142 25.72 4.82 -24.66
CA ALA A 142 25.40 5.55 -23.43
C ALA A 142 26.58 5.55 -22.44
N CYS A 143 27.28 4.41 -22.29
CA CYS A 143 28.50 4.33 -21.49
C CYS A 143 29.65 5.16 -22.10
N ILE A 144 29.95 4.97 -23.39
CA ILE A 144 31.11 5.57 -24.06
C ILE A 144 31.02 7.11 -24.07
N ASN A 145 29.81 7.68 -24.15
CA ASN A 145 29.58 9.12 -24.12
C ASN A 145 30.14 9.79 -22.85
N CYS A 146 30.16 9.09 -21.71
CA CYS A 146 30.76 9.59 -20.48
C CYS A 146 32.21 9.15 -20.27
N HIS A 147 32.67 8.11 -20.97
CA HIS A 147 33.97 7.47 -20.78
C HIS A 147 35.01 7.83 -21.86
N GLY A 148 34.97 9.06 -22.38
CA GLY A 148 36.00 9.59 -23.28
C GLY A 148 35.76 9.33 -24.77
N GLY A 149 34.53 8.97 -25.18
CA GLY A 149 34.08 9.00 -26.57
C GLY A 149 34.69 7.95 -27.52
N ARG A 150 35.65 7.14 -27.06
CA ARG A 150 36.26 6.02 -27.81
C ARG A 150 36.28 4.75 -26.98
N ARG A 151 35.97 3.61 -27.61
CA ARG A 151 35.79 2.31 -26.95
C ARG A 151 37.08 1.80 -26.29
N GLU A 152 38.23 2.05 -26.91
CA GLU A 152 39.53 1.61 -26.42
C GLU A 152 39.97 2.37 -25.16
N ALA A 153 39.66 3.67 -25.10
CA ALA A 153 39.96 4.53 -23.96
C ALA A 153 38.96 4.32 -22.79
N ALA A 154 37.75 3.85 -23.10
CA ALA A 154 36.67 3.69 -22.12
C ALA A 154 36.86 2.50 -21.16
N CYS A 155 37.57 1.44 -21.59
CA CYS A 155 37.70 0.22 -20.81
C CYS A 155 39.16 -0.23 -20.66
N SER A 156 39.61 -0.36 -19.41
CA SER A 156 40.96 -0.82 -19.06
C SER A 156 41.13 -2.34 -19.01
N ALA A 157 40.09 -3.10 -19.35
CA ALA A 157 40.19 -4.56 -19.42
C ALA A 157 41.02 -5.01 -20.65
N PRO A 158 41.76 -6.13 -20.56
CA PRO A 158 42.54 -6.66 -21.68
C PRO A 158 41.65 -6.95 -22.90
N MET A 159 42.17 -6.71 -24.11
CA MET A 159 41.43 -6.90 -25.37
C MET A 159 40.80 -8.29 -25.50
N ALA A 160 41.54 -9.35 -25.18
CA ALA A 160 41.04 -10.73 -25.24
C ALA A 160 39.82 -10.94 -24.32
N GLY A 161 39.79 -10.30 -23.16
CA GLY A 161 38.65 -10.36 -22.24
C GLY A 161 37.43 -9.60 -22.76
N ARG A 162 37.65 -8.43 -23.37
CA ARG A 162 36.57 -7.63 -23.96
C ARG A 162 35.92 -8.32 -25.16
N GLN A 163 36.72 -8.89 -26.06
CA GLN A 163 36.24 -9.61 -27.23
C GLN A 163 35.39 -10.83 -26.87
N LYS A 164 35.75 -11.53 -25.79
CA LYS A 164 34.97 -12.68 -25.29
C LYS A 164 33.54 -12.28 -24.89
N GLU A 165 33.38 -11.11 -24.30
CA GLU A 165 32.09 -10.55 -23.89
C GLU A 165 31.50 -9.62 -24.97
N ALA A 166 31.99 -9.72 -26.22
CA ALA A 166 31.56 -8.92 -27.37
C ALA A 166 31.57 -7.39 -27.14
N ASP A 167 32.52 -6.90 -26.34
CA ASP A 167 32.62 -5.50 -25.92
C ASP A 167 31.32 -4.94 -25.29
N ASP A 168 30.51 -5.80 -24.66
CA ASP A 168 29.28 -5.42 -23.96
C ASP A 168 29.58 -4.86 -22.56
N CYS A 169 29.48 -3.54 -22.45
CA CYS A 169 29.65 -2.82 -21.19
C CYS A 169 28.56 -3.21 -20.18
N SER A 170 27.33 -3.46 -20.64
CA SER A 170 26.19 -3.77 -19.77
C SER A 170 26.30 -5.17 -19.17
N GLY A 171 26.73 -6.16 -19.95
CA GLY A 171 26.96 -7.53 -19.48
C GLY A 171 27.97 -7.61 -18.34
N CYS A 172 29.02 -6.77 -18.38
CA CYS A 172 30.01 -6.69 -17.31
C CYS A 172 29.55 -5.78 -16.15
N HIS A 173 29.14 -4.54 -16.41
CA HIS A 173 28.93 -3.53 -15.37
C HIS A 173 27.50 -3.47 -14.80
N MET A 174 26.55 -4.18 -15.41
CA MET A 174 25.14 -4.27 -14.99
C MET A 174 24.69 -5.75 -14.91
N PRO A 175 25.37 -6.59 -14.11
CA PRO A 175 25.13 -8.03 -14.12
C PRO A 175 23.70 -8.36 -13.66
N ARG A 176 23.09 -9.37 -14.29
CA ARG A 176 21.72 -9.79 -13.93
C ARG A 176 21.65 -10.35 -12.50
N SER A 177 20.61 -10.01 -11.76
CA SER A 177 20.33 -10.47 -10.39
C SER A 177 18.89 -10.91 -10.21
N GLY A 178 18.65 -11.72 -9.17
CA GLY A 178 17.31 -11.98 -8.67
C GLY A 178 16.74 -10.82 -7.87
N SER A 179 15.41 -10.85 -7.67
CA SER A 179 14.70 -9.95 -6.76
C SER A 179 14.37 -10.63 -5.43
N ILE A 180 14.14 -9.85 -4.38
CA ILE A 180 13.70 -10.38 -3.08
C ILE A 180 12.21 -10.76 -3.05
N ASP A 181 11.38 -10.11 -3.88
CA ASP A 181 9.92 -10.17 -3.83
C ASP A 181 9.31 -11.13 -4.86
N ILE A 182 10.03 -11.46 -5.93
CA ILE A 182 9.58 -12.41 -6.95
C ILE A 182 10.61 -13.55 -7.08
N PRO A 183 10.23 -14.80 -6.74
CA PRO A 183 11.10 -15.96 -6.96
C PRO A 183 11.40 -16.20 -8.45
N HIS A 184 12.57 -16.78 -8.75
CA HIS A 184 12.98 -17.25 -10.09
C HIS A 184 13.08 -16.22 -11.22
N VAL A 185 13.09 -14.93 -10.90
CA VAL A 185 13.36 -13.87 -11.86
C VAL A 185 14.85 -13.55 -11.92
N ASN A 186 15.33 -13.16 -13.10
CA ASN A 186 16.70 -12.71 -13.29
C ASN A 186 16.71 -11.49 -14.20
N ILE A 187 16.99 -10.32 -13.64
CA ILE A 187 16.88 -9.02 -14.32
C ILE A 187 18.19 -8.25 -14.27
N THR A 188 18.42 -7.42 -15.28
CA THR A 188 19.58 -6.51 -15.31
C THR A 188 19.56 -5.57 -14.11
N ASP A 189 20.60 -5.63 -13.30
CA ASP A 189 20.74 -4.77 -12.14
C ASP A 189 21.15 -3.37 -12.56
N HIS A 190 20.35 -2.38 -12.16
CA HIS A 190 20.62 -0.99 -12.47
C HIS A 190 21.65 -0.37 -11.53
N TYR A 191 22.18 -1.11 -10.54
CA TYR A 191 23.35 -0.70 -9.76
C TYR A 191 24.63 -0.95 -10.56
N ILE A 192 25.01 0.05 -11.35
CA ILE A 192 26.14 0.03 -12.27
C ILE A 192 27.45 0.21 -11.49
N SER A 193 28.27 -0.84 -11.43
CA SER A 193 29.59 -0.77 -10.78
C SER A 193 30.53 -1.90 -11.22
N ARG A 194 31.84 -1.61 -11.18
CA ARG A 194 32.91 -2.63 -11.32
C ARG A 194 32.94 -3.61 -10.15
N SER A 195 32.59 -3.15 -8.94
CA SER A 195 32.66 -3.95 -7.71
C SER A 195 31.46 -4.88 -7.52
N ASN A 196 30.30 -4.56 -8.10
CA ASN A 196 29.07 -5.37 -8.01
C ASN A 196 29.31 -6.81 -8.53
N ILE A 197 30.15 -6.97 -9.55
CA ILE A 197 30.57 -8.27 -10.09
C ILE A 197 31.33 -9.13 -9.06
N ARG A 198 32.19 -8.50 -8.24
CA ARG A 198 33.06 -9.20 -7.28
C ARG A 198 32.31 -9.51 -5.98
N GLY A 199 31.52 -8.56 -5.47
CA GLY A 199 30.79 -8.72 -4.20
C GLY A 199 29.75 -9.85 -4.22
N ARG A 200 29.07 -10.09 -5.35
CA ARG A 200 28.07 -11.17 -5.44
C ARG A 200 28.64 -12.57 -5.30
N ARG A 201 29.88 -12.81 -5.74
CA ARG A 201 30.55 -14.13 -5.59
C ARG A 201 30.88 -14.47 -4.13
N GLU A 202 30.97 -13.46 -3.27
CA GLU A 202 31.26 -13.59 -1.84
C GLU A 202 29.97 -13.57 -1.01
N ALA A 203 28.96 -12.79 -1.41
CA ALA A 203 27.65 -12.68 -0.80
C ALA A 203 26.85 -13.99 -0.74
N ASP A 204 26.87 -14.79 -1.82
CA ASP A 204 26.21 -16.10 -1.86
C ASP A 204 26.79 -17.12 -0.86
N LYS A 205 27.87 -16.75 -0.14
CA LYS A 205 28.55 -17.58 0.84
C LYS A 205 28.47 -17.07 2.28
N ALA A 206 27.87 -15.91 2.55
CA ALA A 206 27.78 -15.36 3.90
C ALA A 206 26.60 -15.98 4.68
N PRO A 207 26.84 -16.73 5.78
CA PRO A 207 25.77 -17.28 6.59
C PRO A 207 25.21 -16.20 7.55
N GLY A 208 23.91 -15.94 7.48
CA GLY A 208 23.19 -15.10 8.44
C GLY A 208 21.97 -14.42 7.82
N GLU A 209 20.89 -14.30 8.59
CA GLU A 209 19.73 -13.50 8.17
C GLU A 209 20.12 -12.01 8.07
N PRO A 210 19.66 -11.31 7.03
CA PRO A 210 19.99 -9.90 6.86
C PRO A 210 19.41 -9.05 7.98
N ARG A 211 20.27 -8.28 8.65
CA ARG A 211 19.85 -7.43 9.77
C ARG A 211 19.21 -6.15 9.24
N PHE A 212 18.04 -5.81 9.75
CA PHE A 212 17.37 -4.54 9.48
C PHE A 212 18.21 -3.35 9.98
N LEU A 213 18.44 -2.38 9.11
CA LEU A 213 19.21 -1.16 9.40
C LEU A 213 18.29 0.03 9.67
N GLY A 214 17.13 0.09 9.03
CA GLY A 214 16.19 1.19 9.15
C GLY A 214 15.38 1.41 7.88
N LEU A 215 14.47 2.37 7.96
CA LEU A 215 13.65 2.81 6.83
C LEU A 215 14.27 4.05 6.18
N GLN A 216 14.36 4.08 4.86
CA GLN A 216 14.86 5.22 4.09
C GLN A 216 13.77 5.80 3.19
N ILE A 217 13.57 7.12 3.21
CA ILE A 217 12.74 7.83 2.22
C ILE A 217 13.52 8.00 0.90
N LEU A 218 12.90 7.70 -0.24
CA LEU A 218 13.55 7.73 -1.56
C LEU A 218 13.06 8.87 -2.47
N THR A 219 11.97 9.55 -2.09
CA THR A 219 11.36 10.66 -2.83
C THR A 219 11.84 12.03 -2.39
N LYS A 220 12.54 12.13 -1.24
CA LYS A 220 13.08 13.37 -0.68
C LYS A 220 14.48 13.12 -0.14
N ASP A 221 15.30 14.15 -0.08
CA ASP A 221 16.65 14.08 0.51
C ASP A 221 16.61 13.89 2.03
N LYS A 222 15.62 14.50 2.69
CA LYS A 222 15.45 14.44 4.14
C LYS A 222 13.98 14.45 4.52
N ALA A 223 13.58 13.43 5.28
CA ALA A 223 12.26 13.37 5.91
C ALA A 223 12.23 14.13 7.24
N THR A 224 11.07 14.68 7.55
CA THR A 224 10.72 15.11 8.91
C THR A 224 10.49 13.89 9.81
N PRO A 225 10.56 14.05 11.14
CA PRO A 225 10.23 12.96 12.05
C PRO A 225 8.80 12.44 11.84
N LEU A 226 7.82 13.31 11.57
CA LEU A 226 6.45 12.85 11.32
C LEU A 226 6.34 11.96 10.08
N GLU A 227 6.99 12.35 8.98
CA GLU A 227 7.01 11.54 7.75
C GLU A 227 7.70 10.19 7.97
N MET A 228 8.75 10.13 8.79
CA MET A 228 9.39 8.86 9.14
C MET A 228 8.46 7.98 9.97
N ALA A 229 7.75 8.54 10.95
CA ALA A 229 6.76 7.79 11.73
C ALA A 229 5.66 7.21 10.83
N GLN A 230 5.13 8.01 9.90
CA GLN A 230 4.16 7.55 8.90
C GLN A 230 4.70 6.40 8.05
N GLY A 231 5.96 6.49 7.61
CA GLY A 231 6.64 5.42 6.88
C GLY A 231 6.72 4.11 7.68
N TYR A 232 7.08 4.15 8.95
CA TYR A 232 7.15 2.97 9.81
C TYR A 232 5.78 2.36 10.10
N ILE A 233 4.76 3.18 10.36
CA ILE A 233 3.39 2.71 10.56
C ILE A 233 2.87 2.04 9.27
N ALA A 234 3.14 2.65 8.10
CA ALA A 234 2.74 2.07 6.83
C ALA A 234 3.50 0.77 6.51
N LEU A 235 4.77 0.65 6.93
CA LEU A 235 5.54 -0.59 6.83
C LEU A 235 4.94 -1.68 7.72
N PHE A 236 4.51 -1.32 8.93
CA PHE A 236 3.84 -2.22 9.86
C PHE A 236 2.54 -2.79 9.27
N ASP A 237 1.66 -1.92 8.77
CA ASP A 237 0.36 -2.31 8.23
C ASP A 237 0.45 -3.21 7.00
N LYS A 238 1.42 -2.92 6.11
CA LYS A 238 1.43 -3.51 4.76
C LYS A 238 2.35 -4.71 4.62
N TYR A 239 3.42 -4.78 5.40
CA TYR A 239 4.51 -5.73 5.10
C TYR A 239 5.12 -6.40 6.34
N ILE A 240 5.27 -5.70 7.46
CA ILE A 240 6.00 -6.22 8.64
C ILE A 240 5.21 -5.92 9.92
N SER A 241 4.29 -6.81 10.28
CA SER A 241 3.50 -6.72 11.53
C SER A 241 4.35 -7.07 12.76
N SER A 242 5.38 -6.26 13.04
CA SER A 242 6.31 -6.41 14.16
C SER A 242 6.25 -5.19 15.09
N PRO A 243 6.18 -5.39 16.42
CA PRO A 243 6.22 -4.29 17.40
C PRO A 243 7.43 -3.35 17.22
N LEU A 244 8.57 -3.86 16.72
CA LEU A 244 9.78 -3.07 16.48
C LEU A 244 9.55 -1.90 15.50
N MET A 245 8.61 -2.06 14.55
CA MET A 245 8.26 -0.98 13.62
C MET A 245 7.49 0.12 14.35
N LEU A 246 6.64 -0.25 15.30
CA LEU A 246 5.89 0.70 16.11
C LEU A 246 6.80 1.40 17.14
N ASP A 247 7.80 0.72 17.70
CA ASP A 247 8.83 1.36 18.55
C ASP A 247 9.59 2.46 17.79
N SER A 248 9.96 2.16 16.53
CA SER A 248 10.61 3.14 15.66
C SER A 248 9.67 4.31 15.35
N ALA A 249 8.40 4.04 15.03
CA ALA A 249 7.40 5.08 14.80
C ALA A 249 7.21 5.97 16.04
N GLN A 250 7.17 5.38 17.25
CA GLN A 250 7.07 6.11 18.51
C GLN A 250 8.24 7.09 18.69
N TRP A 251 9.47 6.60 18.50
CA TRP A 251 10.66 7.44 18.62
C TRP A 251 10.58 8.67 17.72
N TYR A 252 10.17 8.48 16.46
CA TYR A 252 10.01 9.59 15.51
C TYR A 252 8.84 10.54 15.87
N LEU A 253 7.75 10.02 16.43
CA LEU A 253 6.62 10.84 16.90
C LEU A 253 7.04 11.73 18.07
N GLU A 254 7.84 11.22 19.01
CA GLU A 254 8.38 11.97 20.15
C GLU A 254 9.32 13.10 19.71
N GLN A 255 10.09 12.88 18.64
CA GLN A 255 10.97 13.90 18.05
C GLN A 255 10.21 14.95 17.21
N SER A 256 8.97 14.67 16.83
CA SER A 256 8.19 15.56 15.97
C SER A 256 7.69 16.79 16.72
N LYS A 257 8.18 17.96 16.30
CA LYS A 257 7.79 19.28 16.85
C LYS A 257 6.49 19.84 16.26
N GLN A 258 5.85 19.14 15.32
CA GLN A 258 4.60 19.59 14.73
C GLN A 258 3.47 19.65 15.78
N PRO A 259 2.53 20.60 15.65
CA PRO A 259 1.41 20.74 16.58
C PRO A 259 0.45 19.54 16.48
N LEU A 260 -0.39 19.37 17.51
CA LEU A 260 -1.31 18.23 17.60
C LEU A 260 -2.21 18.08 16.35
N PRO A 261 -2.82 19.13 15.77
CA PRO A 261 -3.67 18.96 14.59
C PRO A 261 -2.96 18.28 13.41
N GLU A 262 -1.69 18.63 13.15
CA GLU A 262 -0.89 18.04 12.07
C GLU A 262 -0.48 16.58 12.38
N LYS A 263 -0.28 16.24 13.66
CA LYS A 263 0.11 14.89 14.09
C LYS A 263 -1.09 13.98 14.40
N LEU A 264 -2.30 14.52 14.56
CA LEU A 264 -3.45 13.82 15.11
C LEU A 264 -3.75 12.52 14.37
N LYS A 265 -3.85 12.59 13.04
CA LYS A 265 -4.07 11.42 12.18
C LYS A 265 -3.02 10.33 12.40
N THR A 266 -1.75 10.71 12.45
CA THR A 266 -0.62 9.78 12.63
C THR A 266 -0.61 9.18 14.03
N LEU A 267 -0.91 9.97 15.07
CA LEU A 267 -1.00 9.48 16.46
C LEU A 267 -2.15 8.50 16.63
N VAL A 268 -3.34 8.81 16.10
CA VAL A 268 -4.50 7.92 16.15
C VAL A 268 -4.21 6.62 15.42
N HIS A 269 -3.58 6.67 14.24
CA HIS A 269 -3.16 5.48 13.51
C HIS A 269 -2.12 4.66 14.31
N TYR A 270 -1.11 5.31 14.88
CA TYR A 270 -0.11 4.65 15.72
C TYR A 270 -0.73 3.92 16.92
N TYR A 271 -1.57 4.59 17.71
CA TYR A 271 -2.23 3.97 18.87
C TYR A 271 -3.18 2.84 18.43
N PHE A 272 -3.83 2.98 17.27
CA PHE A 272 -4.68 1.94 16.72
C PHE A 272 -3.89 0.69 16.33
N ALA A 273 -2.73 0.86 15.69
CA ALA A 273 -1.82 -0.24 15.36
C ALA A 273 -1.25 -0.94 16.60
N ARG A 274 -1.18 -0.23 17.73
CA ARG A 274 -0.83 -0.78 19.05
C ARG A 274 -2.01 -1.36 19.84
N GLU A 275 -3.23 -1.25 19.31
CA GLU A 275 -4.47 -1.57 20.02
C GLU A 275 -4.66 -0.80 21.34
N ASP A 276 -4.03 0.37 21.48
CA ASP A 276 -4.19 1.27 22.63
C ASP A 276 -5.42 2.17 22.43
N TYR A 277 -6.60 1.58 22.58
CA TYR A 277 -7.88 2.27 22.40
C TYR A 277 -8.10 3.38 23.45
N SER A 278 -7.52 3.23 24.64
CA SER A 278 -7.59 4.24 25.71
C SER A 278 -6.91 5.54 25.31
N ALA A 279 -5.70 5.46 24.73
CA ALA A 279 -4.99 6.64 24.22
C ALA A 279 -5.77 7.32 23.08
N ILE A 280 -6.39 6.54 22.19
CA ILE A 280 -7.23 7.09 21.11
C ILE A 280 -8.42 7.86 21.69
N VAL A 281 -9.12 7.30 22.69
CA VAL A 281 -10.27 7.98 23.31
C VAL A 281 -9.85 9.28 23.99
N GLN A 282 -8.69 9.34 24.66
CA GLN A 282 -8.19 10.59 25.24
C GLN A 282 -7.93 11.69 24.20
N LEU A 283 -7.48 11.30 23.00
CA LEU A 283 -7.34 12.23 21.87
C LEU A 283 -8.71 12.63 21.32
N ALA A 284 -9.61 11.66 21.15
CA ALA A 284 -10.93 11.83 20.56
C ALA A 284 -11.86 12.72 21.41
N GLN A 285 -11.75 12.66 22.74
CA GLN A 285 -12.49 13.54 23.67
C GLN A 285 -12.26 15.04 23.43
N LYS A 286 -11.13 15.39 22.81
CA LYS A 286 -10.77 16.79 22.48
C LYS A 286 -11.18 17.18 21.06
N GLN A 287 -11.82 16.27 20.31
CA GLN A 287 -12.24 16.48 18.93
C GLN A 287 -13.75 16.52 18.82
N GLN A 288 -14.24 17.30 17.86
CA GLN A 288 -15.62 17.28 17.42
C GLN A 288 -15.72 16.32 16.22
N PRO A 289 -16.52 15.23 16.27
CA PRO A 289 -16.63 14.29 15.16
C PRO A 289 -16.89 14.98 13.81
N GLY A 290 -17.84 15.92 13.76
CA GLY A 290 -18.19 16.66 12.54
C GLY A 290 -17.04 17.49 11.91
N GLN A 291 -15.95 17.74 12.63
CA GLN A 291 -14.80 18.52 12.14
C GLN A 291 -13.68 17.64 11.56
N LEU A 292 -13.73 16.31 11.71
CA LEU A 292 -12.68 15.43 11.21
C LEU A 292 -12.75 15.28 9.69
N ALA A 293 -11.72 15.73 8.97
CA ALA A 293 -11.67 15.57 7.51
C ALA A 293 -11.33 14.14 7.06
N ASP A 294 -10.56 13.38 7.86
CA ASP A 294 -10.08 12.05 7.49
C ASP A 294 -11.00 10.95 8.00
N GLY A 295 -11.67 10.24 7.08
CA GLY A 295 -12.61 9.17 7.40
C GLY A 295 -11.98 8.00 8.17
N TRP A 296 -10.72 7.66 7.86
CA TRP A 296 -9.99 6.61 8.59
C TRP A 296 -9.68 7.00 10.04
N THR A 297 -9.37 8.26 10.29
CA THR A 297 -9.16 8.78 11.65
C THR A 297 -10.46 8.72 12.45
N ALA A 298 -11.58 9.16 11.85
CA ALA A 298 -12.91 9.04 12.46
C ALA A 298 -13.25 7.57 12.75
N TYR A 299 -13.01 6.66 11.80
CA TYR A 299 -13.22 5.23 11.98
C TYR A 299 -12.43 4.66 13.17
N ARG A 300 -11.13 4.96 13.26
CA ARG A 300 -10.27 4.46 14.35
C ARG A 300 -10.68 4.98 15.71
N MET A 301 -11.15 6.23 15.79
CA MET A 301 -11.74 6.78 17.01
C MET A 301 -13.05 6.08 17.37
N GLY A 302 -13.93 5.84 16.39
CA GLY A 302 -15.17 5.09 16.58
C GLY A 302 -14.93 3.67 17.08
N GLU A 303 -13.97 2.96 16.48
CA GLU A 303 -13.57 1.61 16.90
C GLU A 303 -12.98 1.61 18.31
N ALA A 304 -12.20 2.63 18.68
CA ALA A 304 -11.70 2.75 20.05
C ALA A 304 -12.82 2.89 21.09
N TYR A 305 -13.79 3.79 20.84
CA TYR A 305 -14.97 3.92 21.71
C TYR A 305 -15.80 2.62 21.74
N TYR A 306 -16.00 1.97 20.59
CA TYR A 306 -16.75 0.71 20.50
C TYR A 306 -16.08 -0.39 21.33
N LYS A 307 -14.75 -0.53 21.23
CA LYS A 307 -13.96 -1.53 21.98
C LYS A 307 -13.99 -1.30 23.48
N LEU A 308 -14.13 -0.04 23.91
CA LEU A 308 -14.30 0.33 25.32
C LEU A 308 -15.77 0.35 25.78
N GLY A 309 -16.72 -0.02 24.91
CA GLY A 309 -18.15 -0.15 25.23
C GLY A 309 -18.94 1.16 25.23
N ASP A 310 -18.34 2.28 24.83
CA ASP A 310 -19.03 3.58 24.71
C ASP A 310 -19.65 3.71 23.32
N PHE A 311 -20.76 3.00 23.11
CA PHE A 311 -21.46 2.97 21.84
C PHE A 311 -22.02 4.32 21.38
N PRO A 312 -22.52 5.23 22.26
CA PRO A 312 -22.97 6.55 21.83
C PRO A 312 -21.87 7.39 21.17
N HIS A 313 -20.66 7.43 21.73
CA HIS A 313 -19.55 8.13 21.09
C HIS A 313 -19.05 7.39 19.85
N ALA A 314 -18.99 6.05 19.89
CA ALA A 314 -18.64 5.24 18.72
C ALA A 314 -19.56 5.56 17.52
N LEU A 315 -20.86 5.69 17.77
CA LEU A 315 -21.85 6.02 16.75
C LEU A 315 -21.51 7.33 16.04
N ALA A 316 -21.24 8.41 16.79
CA ALA A 316 -20.94 9.72 16.22
C ALA A 316 -19.68 9.69 15.33
N PHE A 317 -18.65 8.97 15.75
CA PHE A 317 -17.41 8.84 14.97
C PHE A 317 -17.56 7.92 13.75
N TYR A 318 -18.34 6.85 13.82
CA TYR A 318 -18.64 6.01 12.65
C TYR A 318 -19.54 6.71 11.63
N GLN A 319 -20.52 7.49 12.08
CA GLN A 319 -21.31 8.36 11.20
C GLN A 319 -20.38 9.31 10.45
N ARG A 320 -19.43 9.94 11.15
CA ARG A 320 -18.43 10.77 10.48
C ARG A 320 -17.58 10.00 9.47
N ALA A 321 -17.12 8.80 9.82
CA ALA A 321 -16.32 7.97 8.93
C ALA A 321 -17.07 7.64 7.63
N THR A 322 -18.35 7.31 7.74
CA THR A 322 -19.23 6.99 6.60
C THR A 322 -19.63 8.23 5.80
N GLU A 323 -19.76 9.41 6.41
CA GLU A 323 -19.92 10.67 5.67
C GLU A 323 -18.71 11.00 4.79
N GLN A 324 -17.50 10.80 5.31
CA GLN A 324 -16.26 11.05 4.56
C GLN A 324 -15.96 9.97 3.52
N MET A 325 -16.38 8.73 3.78
CA MET A 325 -16.15 7.59 2.91
C MET A 325 -17.45 6.78 2.73
N PRO A 326 -18.42 7.29 1.95
CA PRO A 326 -19.75 6.69 1.84
C PRO A 326 -19.74 5.27 1.25
N TYR A 327 -18.73 4.96 0.43
CA TYR A 327 -18.52 3.63 -0.17
C TYR A 327 -17.55 2.75 0.63
N GLY A 328 -17.13 3.18 1.83
CA GLY A 328 -16.40 2.34 2.77
C GLY A 328 -17.35 1.36 3.44
N LEU A 329 -17.68 0.25 2.76
CA LEU A 329 -18.67 -0.73 3.25
C LEU A 329 -18.31 -1.31 4.63
N ASP A 330 -17.01 -1.47 4.93
CA ASP A 330 -16.54 -1.89 6.26
C ASP A 330 -16.96 -0.90 7.36
N PHE A 331 -16.98 0.41 7.06
CA PHE A 331 -17.37 1.44 8.03
C PHE A 331 -18.87 1.44 8.27
N GLN A 332 -19.64 1.20 7.20
CA GLN A 332 -21.09 1.08 7.25
C GLN A 332 -21.51 -0.17 8.06
N GLU A 333 -20.78 -1.27 7.95
CA GLU A 333 -21.02 -2.45 8.81
C GLU A 333 -20.76 -2.18 10.29
N LYS A 334 -19.69 -1.44 10.61
CA LYS A 334 -19.43 -1.02 11.99
C LYS A 334 -20.50 -0.06 12.51
N LEU A 335 -20.99 0.83 11.66
CA LEU A 335 -22.13 1.71 11.97
C LEU A 335 -23.39 0.88 12.27
N GLY A 336 -23.74 -0.06 11.39
CA GLY A 336 -24.87 -0.98 11.58
C GLY A 336 -24.75 -1.81 12.86
N ALA A 337 -23.56 -2.37 13.14
CA ALA A 337 -23.29 -3.09 14.39
C ALA A 337 -23.46 -2.19 15.63
N THR A 338 -23.04 -0.92 15.54
CA THR A 338 -23.20 0.04 16.63
C THR A 338 -24.67 0.40 16.89
N TYR A 339 -25.47 0.56 15.83
CA TYR A 339 -26.92 0.72 15.96
C TYR A 339 -27.59 -0.46 16.68
N ILE A 340 -27.14 -1.69 16.40
CA ILE A 340 -27.62 -2.89 17.11
C ILE A 340 -27.32 -2.79 18.61
N GLN A 341 -26.09 -2.43 18.99
CA GLN A 341 -25.71 -2.29 20.41
C GLN A 341 -26.54 -1.23 21.13
N LEU A 342 -26.93 -0.17 20.41
CA LEU A 342 -27.80 0.89 20.92
C LEU A 342 -29.30 0.57 20.82
N GLN A 343 -29.68 -0.65 20.43
CA GLN A 343 -31.06 -1.09 20.18
C GLN A 343 -31.82 -0.26 19.13
N GLN A 344 -31.11 0.47 18.27
CA GLN A 344 -31.65 1.22 17.15
C GLN A 344 -31.81 0.30 15.93
N LEU A 345 -32.64 -0.75 16.10
CA LEU A 345 -32.79 -1.82 15.12
C LEU A 345 -33.27 -1.36 13.74
N PRO A 346 -34.19 -0.39 13.59
CA PRO A 346 -34.58 0.10 12.26
C PRO A 346 -33.40 0.67 11.47
N GLN A 347 -32.58 1.52 12.10
CA GLN A 347 -31.40 2.13 11.48
C GLN A 347 -30.33 1.07 11.16
N ALA A 348 -30.15 0.08 12.04
CA ALA A 348 -29.24 -1.03 11.78
C ALA A 348 -29.64 -1.82 10.52
N ILE A 349 -30.92 -2.19 10.41
CA ILE A 349 -31.45 -2.96 9.28
C ILE A 349 -31.29 -2.17 7.99
N GLU A 350 -31.73 -0.90 7.96
CA GLU A 350 -31.61 -0.03 6.79
C GLU A 350 -30.15 0.08 6.31
N THR A 351 -29.22 0.34 7.24
CA THR A 351 -27.79 0.47 6.95
C THR A 351 -27.21 -0.83 6.38
N LEU A 352 -27.53 -1.98 6.98
CA LEU A 352 -26.99 -3.27 6.58
C LEU A 352 -27.62 -3.81 5.28
N GLU A 353 -28.90 -3.53 5.04
CA GLU A 353 -29.55 -3.81 3.75
C GLU A 353 -28.94 -2.99 2.63
N TRP A 354 -28.63 -1.71 2.88
CA TRP A 354 -27.88 -0.88 1.93
C TRP A 354 -26.50 -1.47 1.62
N VAL A 355 -25.74 -1.90 2.64
CA VAL A 355 -24.42 -2.56 2.42
C VAL A 355 -24.56 -3.79 1.51
N LEU A 356 -25.57 -4.64 1.75
CA LEU A 356 -25.79 -5.85 0.97
C LEU A 356 -26.33 -5.60 -0.43
N LYS A 357 -27.00 -4.47 -0.65
CA LYS A 357 -27.38 -4.00 -1.98
C LYS A 357 -26.16 -3.59 -2.80
N GLU A 358 -25.22 -2.87 -2.20
CA GLU A 358 -23.97 -2.47 -2.87
C GLU A 358 -23.03 -3.66 -3.09
N ASN A 359 -22.93 -4.57 -2.12
CA ASN A 359 -22.20 -5.82 -2.26
C ASN A 359 -22.86 -6.96 -1.48
N PRO A 360 -23.51 -7.93 -2.15
CA PRO A 360 -24.20 -9.03 -1.47
C PRO A 360 -23.23 -10.06 -0.86
N LYS A 361 -21.94 -10.02 -1.19
CA LYS A 361 -20.93 -10.99 -0.73
C LYS A 361 -20.21 -10.50 0.53
N ARG A 362 -20.98 -10.19 1.57
CA ARG A 362 -20.48 -9.59 2.82
C ARG A 362 -20.93 -10.41 4.04
N PRO A 363 -20.15 -11.41 4.48
CA PRO A 363 -20.53 -12.28 5.61
C PRO A 363 -20.82 -11.52 6.90
N VAL A 364 -20.06 -10.45 7.18
CA VAL A 364 -20.23 -9.59 8.35
C VAL A 364 -21.58 -8.88 8.31
N ALA A 365 -21.92 -8.19 7.21
CA ALA A 365 -23.22 -7.56 7.05
C ALA A 365 -24.39 -8.54 7.13
N LEU A 366 -24.30 -9.71 6.45
CA LEU A 366 -25.31 -10.77 6.53
C LEU A 366 -25.53 -11.24 7.97
N THR A 367 -24.46 -11.43 8.72
CA THR A 367 -24.51 -11.88 10.12
C THR A 367 -25.11 -10.83 11.04
N ASN A 368 -24.72 -9.56 10.88
CA ASN A 368 -25.27 -8.47 11.68
C ASN A 368 -26.75 -8.23 11.34
N LEU A 369 -27.13 -8.31 10.06
CA LEU A 369 -28.53 -8.17 9.65
C LEU A 369 -29.38 -9.33 10.17
N GLY A 370 -28.85 -10.56 10.09
CA GLY A 370 -29.50 -11.73 10.67
C GLY A 370 -29.69 -11.57 12.18
N PHE A 371 -28.70 -11.03 12.89
CA PHE A 371 -28.81 -10.74 14.32
C PHE A 371 -29.84 -9.65 14.64
N ALA A 372 -29.89 -8.56 13.86
CA ALA A 372 -30.93 -7.54 14.01
C ALA A 372 -32.34 -8.13 13.80
N TYR A 373 -32.52 -8.99 12.80
CA TYR A 373 -33.79 -9.69 12.58
C TYR A 373 -34.15 -10.68 13.69
N ALA A 374 -33.16 -11.39 14.24
CA ALA A 374 -33.38 -12.28 15.39
C ALA A 374 -33.84 -11.50 16.63
N LEU A 375 -33.29 -10.31 16.89
CA LEU A 375 -33.74 -9.42 17.96
C LEU A 375 -35.18 -8.92 17.76
N GLN A 376 -35.66 -8.85 16.51
CA GLN A 376 -37.06 -8.56 16.19
C GLN A 376 -37.96 -9.81 16.17
N GLY A 377 -37.45 -10.99 16.54
CA GLY A 377 -38.20 -12.25 16.48
C GLY A 377 -38.41 -12.83 15.07
N GLN A 378 -37.78 -12.25 14.04
CA GLN A 378 -37.87 -12.72 12.66
C GLN A 378 -36.88 -13.86 12.38
N PHE A 379 -37.03 -14.96 13.12
CA PHE A 379 -36.07 -16.08 13.16
C PHE A 379 -35.82 -16.75 11.80
N VAL A 380 -36.84 -16.87 10.95
CA VAL A 380 -36.70 -17.47 9.61
C VAL A 380 -35.79 -16.62 8.71
N LYS A 381 -35.91 -15.29 8.76
CA LYS A 381 -35.02 -14.39 8.02
C LYS A 381 -33.60 -14.46 8.56
N ALA A 382 -33.46 -14.43 9.88
CA ALA A 382 -32.16 -14.56 10.55
C ALA A 382 -31.43 -15.85 10.13
N GLU A 383 -32.14 -16.99 10.14
CA GLU A 383 -31.60 -18.28 9.74
C GLU A 383 -31.11 -18.28 8.27
N GLY A 384 -31.90 -17.72 7.36
CA GLY A 384 -31.55 -17.58 5.96
C GLY A 384 -30.28 -16.74 5.75
N LEU A 385 -30.16 -15.63 6.49
CA LEU A 385 -28.99 -14.74 6.42
C LEU A 385 -27.73 -15.38 7.02
N TYR A 386 -27.84 -16.06 8.17
CA TYR A 386 -26.72 -16.84 8.71
C TYR A 386 -26.29 -17.97 7.77
N GLY A 387 -27.25 -18.63 7.11
CA GLY A 387 -26.97 -19.62 6.08
C GLY A 387 -26.17 -19.04 4.90
N GLN A 388 -26.54 -17.85 4.41
CA GLN A 388 -25.80 -17.15 3.37
C GLN A 388 -24.39 -16.73 3.82
N ALA A 389 -24.26 -16.20 5.04
CA ALA A 389 -22.96 -15.82 5.60
C ALA A 389 -22.00 -17.01 5.68
N ILE A 390 -22.47 -18.15 6.21
CA ILE A 390 -21.71 -19.41 6.30
C ILE A 390 -21.44 -20.01 4.90
N GLY A 391 -22.33 -19.78 3.93
CA GLY A 391 -22.10 -20.19 2.55
C GLY A 391 -20.96 -19.43 1.87
N LEU A 392 -20.74 -18.16 2.25
CA LEU A 392 -19.65 -17.32 1.74
C LEU A 392 -18.35 -17.54 2.50
N ASP A 393 -18.43 -17.63 3.83
CA ASP A 393 -17.31 -17.91 4.73
C ASP A 393 -17.73 -19.02 5.71
N PRO A 394 -17.42 -20.28 5.40
CA PRO A 394 -17.78 -21.42 6.23
C PRO A 394 -17.20 -21.39 7.65
N ASP A 395 -16.12 -20.65 7.87
CA ASP A 395 -15.39 -20.59 9.14
C ASP A 395 -15.64 -19.28 9.88
N TYR A 396 -16.58 -18.45 9.42
CA TYR A 396 -16.93 -17.20 10.09
C TYR A 396 -17.56 -17.45 11.47
N GLU A 397 -16.73 -17.33 12.52
CA GLU A 397 -17.07 -17.71 13.90
C GLU A 397 -18.37 -17.08 14.40
N GLN A 398 -18.57 -15.77 14.19
CA GLN A 398 -19.74 -15.06 14.70
C GLN A 398 -21.05 -15.54 14.05
N ALA A 399 -21.04 -15.89 12.76
CA ALA A 399 -22.23 -16.45 12.09
C ALA A 399 -22.59 -17.82 12.65
N LEU A 400 -21.59 -18.66 12.91
CA LEU A 400 -21.76 -19.97 13.52
C LEU A 400 -22.32 -19.85 14.95
N ILE A 401 -21.77 -18.94 15.76
CA ILE A 401 -22.25 -18.66 17.13
C ILE A 401 -23.69 -18.16 17.11
N ASN A 402 -24.01 -17.17 16.26
CA ASN A 402 -25.35 -16.60 16.19
C ASN A 402 -26.39 -17.63 15.72
N LYS A 403 -26.03 -18.47 14.74
CA LYS A 403 -26.87 -19.58 14.29
C LYS A 403 -27.04 -20.66 15.37
N ALA A 404 -26.00 -20.96 16.13
CA ALA A 404 -26.11 -21.88 17.26
C ALA A 404 -27.04 -21.35 18.34
N ALA A 405 -26.95 -20.06 18.69
CA ALA A 405 -27.87 -19.41 19.62
C ALA A 405 -29.32 -19.48 19.13
N LEU A 406 -29.56 -19.26 17.83
CA LEU A 406 -30.88 -19.42 17.21
C LEU A 406 -31.41 -20.86 17.34
N ARG A 407 -30.56 -21.88 17.12
CA ARG A 407 -30.93 -23.29 17.30
C ARG A 407 -31.27 -23.63 18.74
N LEU A 408 -30.54 -23.08 19.71
CA LEU A 408 -30.87 -23.24 21.13
C LEU A 408 -32.23 -22.64 21.48
N ALA A 409 -32.55 -21.46 20.92
CA ALA A 409 -33.87 -20.85 21.09
C ALA A 409 -35.01 -21.68 20.44
N GLN A 410 -34.68 -22.51 19.45
CA GLN A 410 -35.59 -23.46 18.81
C GLN A 410 -35.58 -24.85 19.48
N HIS A 411 -34.91 -25.02 20.62
CA HIS A 411 -34.73 -26.29 21.32
C HIS A 411 -33.94 -27.38 20.56
N ASP A 412 -33.21 -27.02 19.50
CA ASP A 412 -32.33 -27.93 18.76
C ASP A 412 -30.89 -27.88 19.30
N GLN A 413 -30.68 -28.53 20.44
CA GLN A 413 -29.38 -28.57 21.11
C GLN A 413 -28.30 -29.32 20.31
N GLU A 414 -28.69 -30.35 19.56
CA GLU A 414 -27.76 -31.16 18.77
C GLU A 414 -27.16 -30.35 17.60
N ALA A 415 -27.99 -29.60 16.87
CA ALA A 415 -27.47 -28.71 15.82
C ALA A 415 -26.60 -27.58 16.39
N ALA A 416 -27.02 -26.99 17.51
CA ALA A 416 -26.23 -25.97 18.20
C ALA A 416 -24.85 -26.51 18.64
N ARG A 417 -24.81 -27.71 19.23
CA ARG A 417 -23.56 -28.37 19.66
C ARG A 417 -22.61 -28.60 18.47
N LYS A 418 -23.12 -29.03 17.32
CA LYS A 418 -22.29 -29.20 16.11
C LYS A 418 -21.65 -27.89 15.65
N LEU A 419 -22.42 -26.79 15.65
CA LEU A 419 -21.94 -25.47 15.26
C LEU A 419 -20.88 -24.93 16.23
N ILE A 420 -21.13 -25.01 17.54
CA ILE A 420 -20.17 -24.54 18.55
C ILE A 420 -18.89 -25.39 18.56
N ARG A 421 -18.99 -26.71 18.37
CA ARG A 421 -17.81 -27.57 18.21
C ARG A 421 -16.96 -27.13 17.02
N ARG A 422 -17.58 -26.73 15.91
CA ARG A 422 -16.86 -26.20 14.75
C ARG A 422 -16.10 -24.92 15.11
N VAL A 423 -16.74 -23.98 15.81
CA VAL A 423 -16.07 -22.74 16.26
C VAL A 423 -14.87 -23.07 17.14
N LEU A 424 -14.99 -23.99 18.09
CA LEU A 424 -13.88 -24.40 18.96
C LEU A 424 -12.77 -25.18 18.23
N ASN A 425 -13.06 -25.80 17.09
CA ASN A 425 -12.02 -26.40 16.24
C ASN A 425 -11.25 -25.33 15.45
N ILE A 426 -11.91 -24.24 15.06
CA ILE A 426 -11.30 -23.10 14.34
C ILE A 426 -10.47 -22.26 15.32
N ASN A 427 -11.11 -21.87 16.42
CA ASN A 427 -10.54 -21.03 17.47
C ASN A 427 -10.86 -21.65 18.83
N PRO A 428 -9.94 -22.48 19.37
CA PRO A 428 -10.12 -23.12 20.66
C PRO A 428 -10.32 -22.12 21.81
N ASP A 429 -9.81 -20.88 21.67
CA ASP A 429 -9.81 -19.84 22.70
C ASP A 429 -11.01 -18.88 22.63
N ASN A 430 -11.95 -19.10 21.70
CA ASN A 430 -13.16 -18.27 21.60
C ASN A 430 -14.01 -18.36 22.89
N GLU A 431 -14.03 -17.28 23.67
CA GLU A 431 -14.71 -17.24 24.97
C GLU A 431 -16.23 -17.46 24.88
N GLN A 432 -16.88 -16.86 23.87
CA GLN A 432 -18.32 -17.01 23.65
C GLN A 432 -18.67 -18.46 23.34
N ALA A 433 -17.91 -19.10 22.45
CA ALA A 433 -18.10 -20.50 22.09
C ALA A 433 -17.86 -21.43 23.28
N ARG A 434 -16.81 -21.19 24.09
CA ARG A 434 -16.55 -21.95 25.33
C ARG A 434 -17.70 -21.81 26.32
N ALA A 435 -18.23 -20.61 26.52
CA ALA A 435 -19.36 -20.36 27.42
C ALA A 435 -20.64 -21.06 26.95
N VAL A 436 -20.93 -21.08 25.63
CA VAL A 436 -22.06 -21.83 25.08
C VAL A 436 -21.83 -23.34 25.22
N TRP A 437 -20.62 -23.83 24.95
CA TRP A 437 -20.26 -25.25 25.06
C TRP A 437 -20.41 -25.78 26.49
N GLY A 438 -19.97 -25.00 27.49
CA GLY A 438 -20.12 -25.35 28.90
C GLY A 438 -21.59 -25.57 29.28
N ARG A 439 -22.48 -24.65 28.86
CA ARG A 439 -23.93 -24.77 29.07
C ARG A 439 -24.52 -26.01 28.39
N LEU A 440 -24.09 -26.30 27.17
CA LEU A 440 -24.51 -27.48 26.40
C LEU A 440 -24.01 -28.81 26.97
N SER A 441 -22.93 -28.80 27.75
CA SER A 441 -22.33 -30.01 28.31
C SER A 441 -22.86 -30.36 29.71
N GLN A 442 -23.41 -29.37 30.43
CA GLN A 442 -23.97 -29.55 31.77
C GLN A 442 -25.46 -29.91 31.78
N GLY A 443 -26.16 -29.78 30.65
CA GLY A 443 -27.60 -30.02 30.51
C GLY A 443 -27.98 -31.34 29.83
N GLY A 444 -27.09 -32.35 29.86
CA GLY A 444 -27.28 -33.67 29.25
C GLY A 444 -27.55 -34.77 30.26
#